data_AF-A0A967W9Z4-F1
#
_entry.id   AF-A0A967W9Z4-F1
#
_cell.length_a   1.000
_cell.length_b   1.000
_cell.length_c   1.000
_cell.angle_alpha   90.00
_cell.angle_beta   90.00
_cell.angle_gamma   90.00
#
_symmetry.space_group_name_H-M   'P 1'
#
loop_
_entity.id
_entity.type
_entity.pdbx_description
1 polymer ?
#
loop_
_entity_poly.entity_id
_entity_poly.type
_entity_poly.pdbx_seq_one_letter_code
_entity_poly.pdbx_strand_id
1 'polypeptide(L)' 'PSTLTLAGPPLALNDLPGFIRTEPITITGMTEVLTERVPLSMPTNIVAVGVNYVTVTVSILPVLSSRA' A
#
# COMPACT_ATOMS: atom_id res chain seq x y z
N PRO A 1 8.27 5.89 -8.27
CA PRO A 1 9.36 5.88 -7.26
C PRO A 1 8.97 4.93 -6.12
N SER A 2 9.85 4.00 -5.73
CA SER A 2 9.58 2.99 -4.68
C SER A 2 10.38 3.23 -3.40
N THR A 3 11.16 4.30 -3.33
CA THR A 3 11.96 4.67 -2.16
C THR A 3 11.17 5.63 -1.27
N LEU A 4 11.06 5.30 0.02
CA LEU A 4 10.41 6.13 1.04
C LEU A 4 11.48 6.60 2.04
N THR A 5 11.40 7.87 2.43
CA THR A 5 12.24 8.42 3.48
C THR A 5 11.45 8.45 4.78
N LEU A 6 11.96 7.81 5.83
CA LEU A 6 11.33 7.78 7.14
C LEU A 6 12.15 8.60 8.13
N ALA A 7 11.47 9.32 9.02
CA ALA A 7 12.07 10.07 10.11
C ALA A 7 11.39 9.69 11.44
N GLY A 8 12.19 9.56 12.49
CA GLY A 8 11.72 9.18 13.81
C GLY A 8 12.90 8.94 14.78
N PRO A 9 12.62 8.54 16.03
CA PRO A 9 13.66 8.20 16.99
C PRO A 9 14.54 7.05 16.49
N PRO A 10 15.87 7.07 16.70
CA PRO A 10 16.78 6.02 16.21
C PRO A 10 16.39 4.61 16.67
N LEU A 11 15.95 4.47 17.92
CA LEU A 11 15.48 3.18 18.45
C LEU A 11 14.24 2.67 17.71
N ALA A 12 13.28 3.55 17.41
CA ALA A 12 12.07 3.19 16.67
C ALA A 12 12.38 2.83 15.20
N LEU A 13 13.36 3.52 14.58
CA LEU A 13 13.82 3.20 13.23
C LEU A 13 14.58 1.86 13.18
N ASN A 14 15.33 1.51 14.22
CA ASN A 14 16.00 0.22 14.33
C ASN A 14 15.02 -0.93 14.57
N ASP A 15 13.92 -0.67 15.29
CA ASP A 15 12.86 -1.65 15.54
C ASP A 15 11.85 -1.77 14.38
N LEU A 16 12.06 -1.04 13.27
CA LEU A 16 11.19 -1.14 12.12
C LEU A 16 11.26 -2.55 11.50
N PRO A 17 10.10 -3.15 11.16
CA PRO A 17 10.09 -4.31 10.30
C PRO A 17 10.74 -3.98 8.95
N GLY A 18 11.32 -4.98 8.29
CA GLY A 18 11.94 -4.81 6.96
C GLY A 18 11.00 -4.31 5.86
N PHE A 19 9.69 -4.20 6.13
CA PHE A 19 8.70 -3.58 5.26
C PHE A 19 7.63 -2.86 6.08
N ILE A 20 7.13 -1.73 5.56
CA ILE A 20 5.96 -1.02 6.09
C ILE A 20 4.70 -1.56 5.43
N ARG A 21 3.63 -1.74 6.22
CA ARG A 21 2.34 -2.21 5.71
C ARG A 21 1.53 -1.05 5.15
N THR A 22 0.71 -1.35 4.16
CA THR A 22 -0.35 -0.45 3.68
C THR A 22 -1.66 -0.78 4.38
N GLU A 23 -2.56 0.20 4.41
CA GLU A 23 -3.95 -0.08 4.78
C GLU A 23 -4.61 -1.06 3.79
N PRO A 24 -5.61 -1.86 4.23
CA PRO A 24 -6.30 -2.81 3.36
C PRO A 24 -7.17 -2.06 2.33
N ILE A 25 -7.17 -2.58 1.10
CA ILE A 25 -8.05 -2.10 0.02
C ILE A 25 -9.22 -3.06 -0.14
N THR A 26 -10.44 -2.54 -0.27
CA THR A 26 -11.63 -3.35 -0.54
C THR A 26 -11.91 -3.37 -2.04
N ILE A 27 -11.90 -4.57 -2.64
CA ILE A 27 -12.14 -4.78 -4.08
C ILE A 27 -13.49 -5.47 -4.37
N THR A 28 -14.35 -5.62 -3.36
CA THR A 28 -15.64 -6.30 -3.48
C THR A 28 -16.52 -5.62 -4.51
N GLY A 29 -16.98 -6.38 -5.52
CA GLY A 29 -17.87 -5.88 -6.57
C GLY A 29 -17.18 -5.10 -7.71
N MET A 30 -15.85 -4.97 -7.67
CA MET A 30 -15.11 -4.30 -8.74
C MET A 30 -15.04 -5.18 -9.99
N THR A 31 -15.39 -4.59 -11.14
CA THR A 31 -15.33 -5.26 -12.45
C THR A 31 -14.29 -4.64 -13.38
N GLU A 32 -13.69 -3.52 -12.97
CA GLU A 32 -12.74 -2.73 -13.75
C GLU A 32 -11.41 -2.58 -12.99
N VAL A 33 -10.36 -2.16 -13.70
CA VAL A 33 -9.05 -1.90 -13.11
C VAL A 33 -9.15 -0.76 -12.10
N LEU A 34 -8.66 -0.99 -10.89
CA LEU A 34 -8.61 0.01 -9.82
C LEU A 34 -7.19 0.57 -9.70
N THR A 35 -7.07 1.89 -9.61
CA THR A 35 -5.82 2.56 -9.22
C THR A 35 -6.10 3.46 -8.03
N GLU A 36 -5.53 3.14 -6.87
CA GLU A 36 -5.80 3.83 -5.61
C GLU A 36 -4.51 4.25 -4.90
N ARG A 37 -4.56 5.39 -4.23
CA ARG A 37 -3.48 5.85 -3.35
C ARG A 37 -3.75 5.34 -1.95
N VAL A 38 -2.97 4.37 -1.52
CA VAL A 38 -3.16 3.69 -0.24
C VAL A 38 -2.19 4.28 0.78
N PRO A 39 -2.69 4.75 1.94
CA PRO A 39 -1.83 5.23 3.01
C PRO A 39 -1.05 4.09 3.65
N LEU A 40 0.11 4.43 4.19
CA LEU A 40 0.97 3.50 4.91
C LEU A 40 0.58 3.43 6.39
N SER A 41 0.45 2.23 6.92
CA SER A 41 0.25 1.97 8.35
C SER A 41 1.59 2.11 9.08
N MET A 42 1.86 3.31 9.60
CA MET A 42 3.10 3.63 10.31
C MET A 42 2.95 3.49 11.83
N PRO A 43 4.02 3.11 12.54
CA PRO A 43 4.07 3.21 14.00
C PRO A 43 3.92 4.65 14.47
N THR A 44 3.36 4.86 15.66
CA THR A 44 3.01 6.17 16.25
C THR A 44 4.17 7.17 16.35
N ASN A 45 5.41 6.69 16.29
CA ASN A 45 6.63 7.49 16.48
C ASN A 45 7.46 7.66 15.19
N ILE A 46 6.94 7.28 14.04
CA ILE A 46 7.65 7.32 12.76
C ILE A 46 6.79 8.04 11.74
N VAL A 47 7.40 8.94 10.99
CA VAL A 47 6.74 9.73 9.95
C VAL A 47 7.45 9.55 8.63
N ALA A 48 6.69 9.46 7.53
CA ALA A 48 7.28 9.54 6.20
C ALA A 48 7.52 11.00 5.81
N VAL A 49 8.70 11.27 5.27
CA VAL A 49 9.09 12.57 4.76
C VAL A 49 8.70 12.66 3.28
N GLY A 50 7.86 13.64 2.95
CA GLY A 50 7.40 13.90 1.59
C GLY A 50 6.09 13.18 1.26
N VAL A 51 6.14 11.89 0.92
CA VAL A 51 4.96 11.09 0.55
C VAL A 51 4.76 9.93 1.52
N ASN A 52 3.53 9.78 2.01
CA ASN A 52 3.12 8.75 2.97
C ASN A 52 2.11 7.75 2.40
N TYR A 53 1.98 7.70 1.07
CA TYR A 53 1.08 6.82 0.35
C TYR A 53 1.81 6.13 -0.79
N VAL A 54 1.29 4.97 -1.19
CA VAL A 54 1.74 4.25 -2.38
C VAL A 54 0.57 4.12 -3.35
N THR A 55 0.86 4.22 -4.64
CA THR A 55 -0.15 3.97 -5.68
C THR A 55 -0.20 2.47 -5.95
N VAL A 56 -1.34 1.85 -5.68
CA VAL A 56 -1.60 0.43 -5.95
C VAL A 56 -2.53 0.33 -7.15
N THR A 57 -2.14 -0.46 -8.14
CA THR A 57 -2.98 -0.79 -9.30
C THR A 57 -3.41 -2.25 -9.17
N VAL A 58 -4.73 -2.48 -9.10
CA VAL A 58 -5.33 -3.81 -9.06
C VAL A 58 -5.98 -4.08 -10.42
N SER A 59 -5.45 -5.07 -11.14
CA SER A 59 -6.01 -5.52 -12.41
C SER A 59 -7.00 -6.65 -12.18
N ILE A 60 -8.25 -6.46 -12.65
CA ILE A 60 -9.30 -7.46 -12.57
C ILE A 60 -9.47 -8.09 -13.94
N LEU A 61 -9.27 -9.40 -14.01
CA LEU A 61 -9.45 -10.19 -15.22
C LEU A 61 -10.79 -10.93 -15.10
N PRO A 62 -11.79 -10.61 -15.94
CA PRO A 62 -13.06 -11.31 -15.90
C PRO A 62 -12.87 -12.77 -16.30
N VAL A 63 -13.49 -13.68 -15.53
CA VAL A 63 -13.51 -15.10 -15.86
C VAL A 63 -14.58 -15.32 -16.92
N LEU A 64 -14.19 -15.31 -18.20
CA LEU A 64 -15.08 -15.68 -19.31
C LEU A 64 -15.27 -17.20 -19.27
N SER A 65 -16.34 -17.65 -18.60
CA SER A 65 -16.77 -19.04 -18.69
C SER A 65 -17.14 -19.36 -20.14
N SER A 66 -16.29 -20.11 -20.85
CA SER A 66 -16.67 -20.72 -22.13
C SER A 66 -17.63 -21.87 -21.83
N ARG A 67 -18.93 -21.60 -21.95
CA ARG A 67 -19.89 -22.66 -22.28
C ARG A 67 -20.21 -22.50 -23.77
N ALA A 68 -19.57 -23.37 -24.55
CA ALA A 68 -19.99 -23.70 -25.91
C ALA A 68 -21.36 -24.40 -25.89
#